data_AF-A0A366R511-F1
#
_entry.id   AF-A0A366R511-F1
#
_cell.length_a   1.000
_cell.length_b   1.000
_cell.length_c   1.000
_cell.angle_alpha   90.00
_cell.angle_beta   90.00
_cell.angle_gamma   90.00
#
_symmetry.space_group_name_H-M   'P 1'
#
loop_
_entity.id
_entity.type
_entity.pdbx_description
1 polymer ?
#
loop_
_entity_poly.entity_id
_entity_poly.type
_entity_poly.pdbx_seq_one_letter_code
_entity_poly.pdbx_strand_id
1 'polypeptide(L)'
;MTPLNWLRDLCAVVQAFDNTIDTNAVVRGKGIPPSMDPWYTAPPGWEAKQPGDILRIRSVPILTDIVANCSAAYRILYRSADSKDDPSWAVTTLFIPESIDQSPSGKAPLLSYQFAYNTANLNSAPSFALSGVMAQSEPTLSIKSSTSLIDEMMALGWAVNTPDQWGPTSAFGASVQGGHATLDALKAVQYLLNLKENPGYNTAIWGYSGGSIATFAAAELHQDYAPEVKIEGAVLGGLVDNISGDFDLINKSPIAGTVIAFLLGITSQYPEARSYLESRLEPATKAEFMSVLDLELTQAVAHFSGRDIYPFFQNGSQDLKAPQLQELFDKQARLGQRGVPQMPMFVYKAIRDQFCPVKWTDATVQKLRDAGAEITYDRNEIGNHVAEIENGKQRVFGFLGAIFEEAYGSNERCNVLDVSVDASA
;
A
#
# COMPACT_ATOMS: atom_id res chain seq x y z
N MET A 1 -3.01 -32.61 -8.43
CA MET A 1 -2.97 -31.14 -8.29
C MET A 1 -3.62 -30.53 -9.52
N THR A 2 -4.58 -29.63 -9.32
CA THR A 2 -5.25 -28.94 -10.44
C THR A 2 -4.30 -27.86 -10.97
N PRO A 3 -3.99 -27.83 -12.28
CA PRO A 3 -3.25 -26.72 -12.86
C PRO A 3 -3.95 -25.39 -12.54
N LEU A 4 -3.20 -24.37 -12.11
CA LEU A 4 -3.76 -23.06 -11.72
C LEU A 4 -4.31 -22.24 -12.90
N ASN A 5 -4.37 -22.82 -14.10
CA ASN A 5 -4.94 -22.21 -15.31
C ASN A 5 -6.38 -21.72 -15.15
N TRP A 6 -7.15 -22.31 -14.23
CA TRP A 6 -8.52 -21.87 -13.94
C TRP A 6 -8.59 -20.44 -13.39
N LEU A 7 -7.49 -19.92 -12.82
CA LEU A 7 -7.39 -18.55 -12.35
C LEU A 7 -7.53 -17.52 -13.48
N ARG A 8 -7.33 -17.93 -14.75
CA ARG A 8 -7.57 -17.07 -15.93
C ARG A 8 -9.06 -16.85 -16.22
N ASP A 9 -9.93 -17.68 -15.65
CA ASP A 9 -11.38 -17.59 -15.76
C ASP A 9 -12.03 -17.39 -14.38
N LEU A 10 -11.36 -16.68 -13.45
CA LEU A 10 -11.77 -16.57 -12.06
C LEU A 10 -13.24 -16.14 -11.88
N CYS A 11 -13.71 -15.16 -12.64
CA CYS A 11 -15.11 -14.71 -12.60
C CYS A 11 -16.11 -15.85 -12.87
N ALA A 12 -15.84 -16.70 -13.87
CA ALA A 12 -16.72 -17.83 -14.19
C ALA A 12 -16.68 -18.90 -13.08
N VAL A 13 -15.50 -19.12 -12.49
CA VAL A 13 -15.35 -20.05 -11.36
C VAL A 13 -16.13 -19.53 -10.14
N VAL A 14 -15.95 -18.26 -9.77
CA VAL A 14 -16.68 -17.65 -8.64
C VAL A 14 -18.19 -17.75 -8.85
N GLN A 15 -18.69 -17.40 -10.04
CA GLN A 15 -20.11 -17.48 -10.36
C GLN A 15 -20.69 -18.91 -10.21
N ALA A 16 -19.87 -19.94 -10.41
CA ALA A 16 -20.27 -21.34 -10.23
C ALA A 16 -20.26 -21.78 -8.75
N PHE A 17 -19.42 -21.17 -7.91
CA PHE A 17 -19.33 -21.46 -6.47
C PHE A 17 -20.31 -20.64 -5.63
N ASP A 18 -20.43 -19.35 -5.91
CA ASP A 18 -21.33 -18.40 -5.25
C ASP A 18 -21.93 -17.47 -6.30
N ASN A 19 -23.18 -17.75 -6.66
CA ASN A 19 -23.89 -16.96 -7.67
C ASN A 19 -24.43 -15.62 -7.16
N THR A 20 -24.22 -15.29 -5.88
CA THR A 20 -24.63 -14.03 -5.27
C THR A 20 -23.58 -12.93 -5.46
N ILE A 21 -22.33 -13.30 -5.76
CA ILE A 21 -21.26 -12.36 -6.08
C ILE A 21 -21.42 -11.89 -7.52
N ASP A 22 -21.53 -10.58 -7.74
CA ASP A 22 -21.57 -10.02 -9.09
C ASP A 22 -20.19 -10.10 -9.75
N THR A 23 -20.11 -10.86 -10.85
CA THR A 23 -18.91 -11.04 -11.66
C THR A 23 -19.08 -10.61 -13.12
N ASN A 24 -20.17 -9.90 -13.46
CA ASN A 24 -20.54 -9.62 -14.85
C ASN A 24 -19.79 -8.42 -15.46
N ALA A 25 -19.24 -7.55 -14.61
CA ALA A 25 -18.56 -6.34 -15.06
C ALA A 25 -17.19 -6.64 -15.69
N VAL A 26 -16.85 -5.91 -16.76
CA VAL A 26 -15.58 -6.02 -17.48
C VAL A 26 -15.07 -4.63 -17.86
N VAL A 27 -13.77 -4.37 -17.63
CA VAL A 27 -13.10 -3.10 -17.96
C VAL A 27 -12.14 -3.32 -19.12
N ARG A 28 -12.53 -2.87 -20.32
CA ARG A 28 -11.77 -3.08 -21.59
C ARG A 28 -10.87 -1.91 -22.00
N GLY A 29 -10.96 -0.78 -21.33
CA GLY A 29 -10.09 0.39 -21.55
C GLY A 29 -9.76 1.03 -20.20
N LYS A 30 -9.30 2.29 -20.18
CA LYS A 30 -9.00 3.02 -18.93
C LYS A 30 -10.13 2.95 -17.88
N GLY A 31 -11.38 2.83 -18.37
CA GLY A 31 -12.56 2.85 -17.52
C GLY A 31 -12.92 4.27 -17.09
N ILE A 32 -13.95 4.38 -16.26
CA ILE A 32 -14.35 5.65 -15.65
C ILE A 32 -13.70 5.77 -14.26
N PRO A 33 -13.40 6.99 -13.80
CA PRO A 33 -12.77 7.20 -12.50
C PRO A 33 -13.61 6.63 -11.35
N PRO A 34 -13.00 6.09 -10.27
CA PRO A 34 -13.69 5.55 -9.10
C PRO A 34 -14.84 6.41 -8.56
N SER A 35 -14.67 7.73 -8.48
CA SER A 35 -15.70 8.66 -8.00
C SER A 35 -16.94 8.74 -8.89
N MET A 36 -16.85 8.26 -10.13
CA MET A 36 -17.92 8.27 -11.14
C MET A 36 -18.41 6.86 -11.50
N ASP A 37 -17.77 5.83 -10.96
CA ASP A 37 -18.00 4.43 -11.32
C ASP A 37 -18.85 3.74 -10.23
N PRO A 38 -20.13 3.42 -10.51
CA PRO A 38 -21.01 2.76 -9.53
C PRO A 38 -20.48 1.41 -9.05
N TRP A 39 -19.51 0.80 -9.75
CA TRP A 39 -18.87 -0.42 -9.26
C TRP A 39 -18.12 -0.19 -7.94
N TYR A 40 -17.54 1.00 -7.71
CA TYR A 40 -16.92 1.42 -6.44
C TYR A 40 -17.96 1.91 -5.42
N THR A 41 -19.03 1.14 -5.27
CA THR A 41 -20.02 1.33 -4.21
C THR A 41 -20.35 -0.03 -3.62
N ALA A 42 -20.40 -0.11 -2.29
CA ALA A 42 -20.75 -1.35 -1.63
C ALA A 42 -22.26 -1.66 -1.82
N PRO A 43 -22.63 -2.93 -2.11
CA PRO A 43 -24.01 -3.33 -2.34
C PRO A 43 -24.82 -3.33 -1.02
N PRO A 44 -26.17 -3.24 -1.04
CA PRO A 44 -26.98 -3.26 0.18
C PRO A 44 -26.67 -4.45 1.11
N GLY A 45 -26.56 -4.20 2.42
CA GLY A 45 -26.31 -5.22 3.43
C GLY A 45 -24.85 -5.66 3.56
N TRP A 46 -23.93 -4.99 2.86
CA TRP A 46 -22.49 -5.26 2.96
C TRP A 46 -21.94 -5.05 4.36
N GLU A 47 -22.55 -4.17 5.16
CA GLU A 47 -22.11 -3.85 6.53
C GLU A 47 -22.20 -5.07 7.46
N ALA A 48 -23.11 -5.99 7.17
CA ALA A 48 -23.30 -7.23 7.95
C ALA A 48 -22.33 -8.36 7.55
N LYS A 49 -21.55 -8.18 6.46
CA LYS A 49 -20.54 -9.13 6.02
C LYS A 49 -19.27 -9.02 6.87
N GLN A 50 -18.47 -10.08 6.85
CA GLN A 50 -17.23 -10.17 7.61
C GLN A 50 -16.06 -9.49 6.87
N PRO A 51 -15.04 -8.96 7.59
CA PRO A 51 -13.81 -8.48 6.97
C PRO A 51 -13.20 -9.53 6.03
N GLY A 52 -12.92 -9.14 4.79
CA GLY A 52 -12.43 -10.02 3.73
C GLY A 52 -13.52 -10.65 2.85
N ASP A 53 -14.80 -10.53 3.20
CA ASP A 53 -15.89 -11.03 2.36
C ASP A 53 -15.93 -10.27 1.03
N ILE A 54 -16.09 -11.03 -0.05
CA ILE A 54 -16.15 -10.48 -1.41
C ILE A 54 -17.54 -9.90 -1.66
N LEU A 55 -17.55 -8.69 -2.21
CA LEU A 55 -18.75 -7.95 -2.55
C LEU A 55 -19.02 -8.00 -4.06
N ARG A 56 -17.97 -7.78 -4.86
CA ARG A 56 -18.03 -7.81 -6.34
C ARG A 56 -16.67 -8.16 -6.92
N ILE A 57 -16.69 -8.71 -8.13
CA ILE A 57 -15.48 -8.94 -8.92
C ILE A 57 -15.72 -8.42 -10.34
N ARG A 58 -14.68 -7.88 -10.96
CA ARG A 58 -14.71 -7.57 -12.40
C ARG A 58 -13.39 -7.89 -13.06
N SER A 59 -13.46 -8.40 -14.28
CA SER A 59 -12.27 -8.63 -15.11
C SER A 59 -11.74 -7.31 -15.67
N VAL A 60 -10.42 -7.16 -15.75
CA VAL A 60 -9.75 -5.95 -16.24
C VAL A 60 -8.73 -6.32 -17.32
N PRO A 61 -9.18 -6.83 -18.49
CA PRO A 61 -8.28 -7.27 -19.56
C PRO A 61 -7.33 -6.18 -20.08
N ILE A 62 -7.67 -4.90 -19.98
CA ILE A 62 -6.74 -3.82 -20.38
C ILE A 62 -5.39 -3.90 -19.64
N LEU A 63 -5.37 -4.45 -18.42
CA LEU A 63 -4.12 -4.58 -17.65
C LEU A 63 -3.21 -5.69 -18.19
N THR A 64 -3.71 -6.67 -18.95
CA THR A 64 -2.83 -7.67 -19.60
C THR A 64 -2.11 -7.09 -20.80
N ASP A 65 -2.61 -5.98 -21.38
CA ASP A 65 -1.92 -5.24 -22.45
C ASP A 65 -0.86 -4.27 -21.89
N ILE A 66 -1.01 -3.86 -20.61
CA ILE A 66 -0.14 -2.89 -19.93
C ILE A 66 0.95 -3.59 -19.13
N VAL A 67 0.62 -4.69 -18.47
CA VAL A 67 1.52 -5.46 -17.61
C VAL A 67 2.02 -6.69 -18.36
N ALA A 68 3.32 -6.77 -18.60
CA ALA A 68 3.95 -7.89 -19.27
C ALA A 68 3.88 -9.17 -18.41
N ASN A 69 3.84 -10.33 -19.07
CA ASN A 69 3.72 -11.65 -18.44
C ASN A 69 2.45 -11.82 -17.59
N CYS A 70 1.44 -10.98 -17.75
CA CYS A 70 0.16 -11.05 -17.04
C CYS A 70 -0.89 -11.75 -17.93
N SER A 71 -1.40 -12.90 -17.48
CA SER A 71 -2.42 -13.64 -18.23
C SER A 71 -3.86 -13.24 -17.90
N ALA A 72 -4.10 -12.68 -16.70
CA ALA A 72 -5.40 -12.18 -16.30
C ALA A 72 -5.26 -11.16 -15.15
N ALA A 73 -6.20 -10.21 -15.10
CA ALA A 73 -6.30 -9.27 -13.99
C ALA A 73 -7.76 -9.06 -13.55
N TYR A 74 -7.98 -8.93 -12.25
CA TYR A 74 -9.29 -8.76 -11.65
C TYR A 74 -9.27 -7.63 -10.62
N ARG A 75 -10.32 -6.80 -10.59
CA ARG A 75 -10.60 -5.92 -9.45
C ARG A 75 -11.62 -6.59 -8.55
N ILE A 76 -11.32 -6.63 -7.27
CA ILE A 76 -12.14 -7.27 -6.24
C ILE A 76 -12.53 -6.19 -5.23
N LEU A 77 -13.84 -5.96 -5.08
CA LEU A 77 -14.41 -5.13 -4.02
C LEU A 77 -14.70 -6.05 -2.83
N TYR A 78 -14.16 -5.73 -1.66
CA TYR A 78 -14.31 -6.55 -0.45
C TYR A 78 -14.68 -5.68 0.77
N ARG A 79 -15.36 -6.30 1.74
CA ARG A 79 -15.66 -5.68 3.03
C ARG A 79 -14.36 -5.56 3.84
N SER A 80 -14.13 -4.39 4.41
CA SER A 80 -12.99 -4.06 5.29
C SER A 80 -13.47 -3.32 6.56
N ALA A 81 -12.57 -2.75 7.35
CA ALA A 81 -12.87 -1.86 8.47
C ALA A 81 -12.10 -0.54 8.32
N ASP A 82 -12.68 0.55 8.81
CA ASP A 82 -12.02 1.86 8.79
C ASP A 82 -11.03 2.05 9.97
N SER A 83 -10.52 3.27 10.15
CA SER A 83 -9.56 3.58 11.21
C SER A 83 -10.14 3.54 12.64
N LYS A 84 -11.46 3.37 12.76
CA LYS A 84 -12.22 3.27 14.02
C LYS A 84 -12.84 1.89 14.21
N ASP A 85 -12.46 0.92 13.38
CA ASP A 85 -13.00 -0.44 13.35
C ASP A 85 -14.47 -0.50 12.91
N ASP A 86 -15.03 0.59 12.37
CA ASP A 86 -16.38 0.60 11.79
C ASP A 86 -16.37 -0.11 10.43
N PRO A 87 -17.47 -0.77 10.02
CA PRO A 87 -17.56 -1.40 8.70
C PRO A 87 -17.18 -0.43 7.58
N SER A 88 -16.29 -0.87 6.70
CA SER A 88 -15.84 -0.15 5.51
C SER A 88 -15.66 -1.13 4.35
N TRP A 89 -15.14 -0.66 3.23
CA TRP A 89 -14.82 -1.51 2.09
C TRP A 89 -13.53 -1.02 1.44
N ALA A 90 -12.92 -1.87 0.63
CA ALA A 90 -11.79 -1.47 -0.20
C ALA A 90 -11.76 -2.31 -1.47
N VAL A 91 -10.86 -1.94 -2.38
CA VAL A 91 -10.66 -2.64 -3.65
C VAL A 91 -9.23 -3.16 -3.69
N THR A 92 -9.02 -4.30 -4.35
CA THR A 92 -7.69 -4.78 -4.70
C THR A 92 -7.67 -5.22 -6.16
N THR A 93 -6.55 -5.02 -6.84
CA THR A 93 -6.31 -5.58 -8.17
C THR A 93 -5.44 -6.82 -8.03
N LEU A 94 -5.94 -7.97 -8.47
CA LEU A 94 -5.21 -9.23 -8.52
C LEU A 94 -4.69 -9.47 -9.94
N PHE A 95 -3.38 -9.70 -10.06
CA PHE A 95 -2.67 -10.04 -11.29
C PHE A 95 -2.26 -11.52 -11.25
N ILE A 96 -2.54 -12.23 -12.35
CA ILE A 96 -2.21 -13.64 -12.53
C ILE A 96 -1.12 -13.76 -13.59
N PRO A 97 0.07 -14.31 -13.28
CA PRO A 97 1.15 -14.41 -14.24
C PRO A 97 0.84 -15.46 -15.33
N GLU A 98 1.55 -15.39 -16.45
CA GLU A 98 1.45 -16.36 -17.55
C GLU A 98 1.88 -17.77 -17.12
N SER A 99 2.92 -17.86 -16.30
CA SER A 99 3.39 -19.06 -15.63
C SER A 99 3.42 -18.81 -14.13
N ILE A 100 2.91 -19.72 -13.33
CA ILE A 100 2.95 -19.62 -11.87
C ILE A 100 4.11 -20.47 -11.36
N ASP A 101 5.00 -19.87 -10.57
CA ASP A 101 6.09 -20.57 -9.91
C ASP A 101 5.56 -21.45 -8.76
N GLN A 102 6.34 -22.44 -8.35
CA GLN A 102 5.95 -23.36 -7.28
C GLN A 102 7.13 -23.69 -6.37
N SER A 103 6.90 -23.62 -5.06
CA SER A 103 7.84 -24.08 -4.05
C SER A 103 8.04 -25.62 -4.12
N PRO A 104 9.03 -26.18 -3.41
CA PRO A 104 9.21 -27.62 -3.29
C PRO A 104 7.98 -28.37 -2.76
N SER A 105 7.17 -27.74 -1.90
CA SER A 105 5.88 -28.32 -1.43
C SER A 105 4.71 -28.11 -2.40
N GLY A 106 4.94 -27.42 -3.53
CA GLY A 106 3.96 -27.17 -4.59
C GLY A 106 3.09 -25.93 -4.38
N LYS A 107 3.34 -25.13 -3.33
CA LYS A 107 2.62 -23.88 -3.08
C LYS A 107 3.03 -22.80 -4.08
N ALA A 108 2.08 -21.94 -4.45
CA ALA A 108 2.35 -20.81 -5.33
C ALA A 108 2.70 -19.53 -4.53
N PRO A 109 3.56 -18.65 -5.07
CA PRO A 109 3.82 -17.34 -4.49
C PRO A 109 2.61 -16.41 -4.61
N LEU A 110 2.27 -15.74 -3.50
CA LEU A 110 1.31 -14.63 -3.43
C LEU A 110 1.96 -13.42 -2.76
N LEU A 111 2.07 -12.30 -3.48
CA LEU A 111 2.58 -11.06 -2.94
C LEU A 111 1.48 -9.99 -2.87
N SER A 112 1.24 -9.42 -1.70
CA SER A 112 0.45 -8.20 -1.58
C SER A 112 1.37 -6.98 -1.65
N TYR A 113 1.25 -6.17 -2.71
CA TYR A 113 2.09 -5.00 -2.92
C TYR A 113 1.32 -3.68 -2.73
N GLN A 114 1.76 -2.86 -1.79
CA GLN A 114 1.15 -1.57 -1.44
C GLN A 114 1.91 -0.42 -2.13
N PHE A 115 1.26 0.27 -3.08
CA PHE A 115 1.86 1.39 -3.80
C PHE A 115 1.91 2.67 -2.97
N ALA A 116 2.93 3.50 -3.19
CA ALA A 116 3.03 4.85 -2.63
C ALA A 116 2.31 5.90 -3.50
N TYR A 117 0.97 5.83 -3.57
CA TYR A 117 0.19 6.82 -4.36
C TYR A 117 -0.05 8.15 -3.64
N ASN A 118 0.22 8.21 -2.32
CA ASN A 118 0.45 9.44 -1.53
C ASN A 118 -0.50 10.62 -1.79
N THR A 119 -1.79 10.35 -1.93
CA THR A 119 -2.81 11.36 -2.23
C THR A 119 -4.13 11.08 -1.51
N ALA A 120 -4.89 12.14 -1.26
CA ALA A 120 -6.26 12.11 -0.74
C ALA A 120 -7.33 12.09 -1.86
N ASN A 121 -6.92 11.88 -3.11
CA ASN A 121 -7.82 11.77 -4.26
C ASN A 121 -8.23 10.31 -4.52
N LEU A 122 -9.53 10.00 -4.46
CA LEU A 122 -10.08 8.66 -4.74
C LEU A 122 -9.78 8.18 -6.16
N ASN A 123 -9.69 9.10 -7.12
CA ASN A 123 -9.41 8.76 -8.51
C ASN A 123 -7.94 8.42 -8.78
N SER A 124 -7.08 8.52 -7.77
CA SER A 124 -5.67 8.11 -7.86
C SER A 124 -5.42 6.74 -7.23
N ALA A 125 -6.46 6.04 -6.77
CA ALA A 125 -6.33 4.71 -6.20
C ALA A 125 -5.69 3.73 -7.22
N PRO A 126 -4.77 2.85 -6.79
CA PRO A 126 -4.03 1.95 -7.68
C PRO A 126 -4.92 1.15 -8.63
N SER A 127 -6.07 0.68 -8.16
CA SER A 127 -7.01 -0.10 -8.96
C SER A 127 -7.39 0.60 -10.26
N PHE A 128 -7.54 1.93 -10.26
CA PHE A 128 -7.78 2.72 -11.47
C PHE A 128 -6.49 3.23 -12.11
N ALA A 129 -5.59 3.81 -11.30
CA ALA A 129 -4.43 4.55 -11.79
C ALA A 129 -3.41 3.68 -12.53
N LEU A 130 -3.35 2.36 -12.28
CA LEU A 130 -2.52 1.39 -13.01
C LEU A 130 -2.91 1.22 -14.49
N SER A 131 -4.10 1.70 -14.89
CA SER A 131 -4.49 1.79 -16.31
C SER A 131 -4.31 3.19 -16.90
N GLY A 132 -3.63 4.07 -16.17
CA GLY A 132 -3.48 5.49 -16.48
C GLY A 132 -2.11 6.02 -16.08
N VAL A 133 -2.08 6.95 -15.12
CA VAL A 133 -0.86 7.69 -14.77
C VAL A 133 0.20 6.83 -14.09
N MET A 134 -0.18 5.83 -13.30
CA MET A 134 0.80 4.92 -12.67
C MET A 134 1.44 3.95 -13.67
N ALA A 135 0.86 3.79 -14.87
CA ALA A 135 1.46 3.01 -15.95
C ALA A 135 2.53 3.80 -16.75
N GLN A 136 2.79 5.07 -16.37
CA GLN A 136 3.73 5.95 -17.05
C GLN A 136 4.94 6.19 -16.16
N SER A 137 6.10 6.39 -16.79
CA SER A 137 7.29 6.85 -16.08
C SER A 137 7.23 8.36 -15.86
N GLU A 138 7.90 8.84 -14.82
CA GLU A 138 8.00 10.24 -14.42
C GLU A 138 9.48 10.65 -14.39
N PRO A 139 10.09 10.95 -15.56
CA PRO A 139 11.53 11.10 -15.69
C PRO A 139 12.11 12.28 -14.89
N THR A 140 11.31 13.34 -14.70
CA THR A 140 11.69 14.52 -13.91
C THR A 140 11.91 14.19 -12.43
N LEU A 141 11.25 13.15 -11.94
CA LEU A 141 11.40 12.64 -10.58
C LEU A 141 12.24 11.35 -10.54
N SER A 142 12.76 10.88 -11.68
CA SER A 142 13.47 9.61 -11.82
C SER A 142 12.66 8.39 -11.33
N ILE A 143 11.33 8.45 -11.46
CA ILE A 143 10.42 7.36 -11.07
C ILE A 143 10.03 6.59 -12.33
N LYS A 144 10.23 5.26 -12.31
CA LYS A 144 9.77 4.37 -13.38
C LYS A 144 8.26 4.15 -13.29
N SER A 145 7.66 3.62 -14.35
CA SER A 145 6.27 3.17 -14.30
C SER A 145 6.05 2.21 -13.13
N SER A 146 4.97 2.40 -12.38
CA SER A 146 4.58 1.49 -11.30
C SER A 146 4.29 0.08 -11.81
N THR A 147 3.88 -0.07 -13.08
CA THR A 147 3.65 -1.37 -13.68
C THR A 147 4.94 -2.13 -13.98
N SER A 148 6.08 -1.44 -14.16
CA SER A 148 7.36 -2.10 -14.45
C SER A 148 7.82 -3.04 -13.33
N LEU A 149 7.54 -2.69 -12.07
CA LEU A 149 7.83 -3.58 -10.95
C LEU A 149 6.90 -4.79 -10.93
N ILE A 150 5.63 -4.61 -11.33
CA ILE A 150 4.68 -5.72 -11.47
C ILE A 150 5.11 -6.64 -12.62
N ASP A 151 5.61 -6.11 -13.74
CA ASP A 151 6.13 -6.90 -14.86
C ASP A 151 7.25 -7.86 -14.40
N GLU A 152 8.16 -7.36 -13.56
CA GLU A 152 9.25 -8.15 -12.98
C GLU A 152 8.71 -9.26 -12.05
N MET A 153 7.73 -8.95 -11.20
CA MET A 153 7.08 -9.95 -10.34
C MET A 153 6.31 -11.01 -11.16
N MET A 154 5.62 -10.59 -12.23
CA MET A 154 4.92 -11.52 -13.13
C MET A 154 5.90 -12.42 -13.87
N ALA A 155 7.07 -11.91 -14.28
CA ALA A 155 8.12 -12.68 -14.92
C ALA A 155 8.72 -13.76 -13.99
N LEU A 156 8.74 -13.50 -12.69
CA LEU A 156 9.11 -14.48 -11.65
C LEU A 156 7.99 -15.49 -11.34
N GLY A 157 6.82 -15.35 -11.98
CA GLY A 157 5.68 -16.23 -11.79
C GLY A 157 4.94 -16.02 -10.47
N TRP A 158 5.01 -14.82 -9.90
CA TRP A 158 4.34 -14.46 -8.66
C TRP A 158 2.93 -13.96 -8.92
N ALA A 159 1.92 -14.50 -8.22
CA ALA A 159 0.62 -13.85 -8.17
C ALA A 159 0.72 -12.60 -7.30
N VAL A 160 0.18 -11.47 -7.75
CA VAL A 160 0.32 -10.19 -7.05
C VAL A 160 -1.05 -9.56 -6.84
N ASN A 161 -1.39 -9.15 -5.62
CA ASN A 161 -2.54 -8.29 -5.37
C ASN A 161 -2.09 -6.90 -4.89
N THR A 162 -2.75 -5.85 -5.38
CA THR A 162 -2.42 -4.45 -5.04
C THR A 162 -3.67 -3.77 -4.46
N PRO A 163 -3.76 -3.58 -3.14
CA PRO A 163 -4.93 -2.97 -2.52
C PRO A 163 -4.95 -1.45 -2.72
N ASP A 164 -6.16 -0.87 -2.78
CA ASP A 164 -6.42 0.55 -2.60
C ASP A 164 -6.44 0.85 -1.09
N GLN A 165 -5.25 0.86 -0.47
CA GLN A 165 -5.15 0.76 0.98
C GLN A 165 -5.84 1.90 1.76
N TRP A 166 -6.03 3.09 1.15
CA TRP A 166 -6.66 4.22 1.81
C TRP A 166 -8.19 4.20 1.79
N GLY A 167 -8.79 3.15 1.24
CA GLY A 167 -10.24 2.93 1.27
C GLY A 167 -11.06 3.97 0.50
N PRO A 168 -12.38 4.05 0.74
CA PRO A 168 -13.30 4.85 -0.06
C PRO A 168 -13.18 6.35 0.17
N THR A 169 -12.52 6.75 1.26
CA THR A 169 -12.33 8.16 1.62
C THR A 169 -10.93 8.67 1.29
N SER A 170 -10.08 7.84 0.67
CA SER A 170 -8.67 8.17 0.41
C SER A 170 -7.95 8.70 1.64
N ALA A 171 -8.08 7.97 2.75
CA ALA A 171 -7.48 8.30 4.03
C ALA A 171 -5.95 8.15 4.06
N PHE A 172 -5.23 8.86 3.19
CA PHE A 172 -3.77 8.82 3.12
C PHE A 172 -3.14 9.16 4.48
N GLY A 173 -2.28 8.26 4.95
CA GLY A 173 -1.60 8.38 6.24
C GLY A 173 -2.37 7.76 7.40
N ALA A 174 -3.62 7.30 7.21
CA ALA A 174 -4.35 6.57 8.22
C ALA A 174 -3.89 5.09 8.26
N SER A 175 -2.87 4.80 9.07
CA SER A 175 -2.24 3.48 9.11
C SER A 175 -3.19 2.34 9.43
N VAL A 176 -4.18 2.54 10.32
CA VAL A 176 -5.14 1.49 10.69
C VAL A 176 -6.01 1.09 9.49
N GLN A 177 -6.58 2.06 8.78
CA GLN A 177 -7.29 1.83 7.51
C GLN A 177 -6.42 1.07 6.49
N GLY A 178 -5.15 1.48 6.34
CA GLY A 178 -4.21 0.84 5.42
C GLY A 178 -3.91 -0.61 5.78
N GLY A 179 -3.74 -0.89 7.07
CA GLY A 179 -3.51 -2.23 7.60
C GLY A 179 -4.72 -3.14 7.42
N HIS A 180 -5.92 -2.69 7.80
CA HIS A 180 -7.16 -3.45 7.61
C HIS A 180 -7.41 -3.78 6.13
N ALA A 181 -7.32 -2.78 5.25
CA ALA A 181 -7.48 -3.00 3.81
C ALA A 181 -6.46 -4.03 3.27
N THR A 182 -5.20 -3.97 3.70
CA THR A 182 -4.18 -4.94 3.25
C THR A 182 -4.48 -6.37 3.73
N LEU A 183 -4.81 -6.54 5.02
CA LEU A 183 -5.12 -7.85 5.60
C LEU A 183 -6.40 -8.45 5.01
N ASP A 184 -7.45 -7.64 4.85
CA ASP A 184 -8.73 -8.08 4.30
C ASP A 184 -8.66 -8.34 2.78
N ALA A 185 -7.78 -7.62 2.05
CA ALA A 185 -7.47 -7.97 0.66
C ALA A 185 -6.85 -9.36 0.56
N LEU A 186 -5.93 -9.72 1.48
CA LEU A 186 -5.36 -11.06 1.54
C LEU A 186 -6.42 -12.12 1.88
N LYS A 187 -7.33 -11.85 2.83
CA LYS A 187 -8.47 -12.76 3.12
C LYS A 187 -9.30 -13.01 1.86
N ALA A 188 -9.70 -11.95 1.16
CA ALA A 188 -10.51 -12.03 -0.06
C ALA A 188 -9.78 -12.81 -1.17
N VAL A 189 -8.50 -12.50 -1.41
CA VAL A 189 -7.69 -13.16 -2.44
C VAL A 189 -7.42 -14.61 -2.09
N GLN A 190 -7.02 -14.93 -0.86
CA GLN A 190 -6.78 -16.32 -0.43
C GLN A 190 -8.06 -17.16 -0.49
N TYR A 191 -9.24 -16.59 -0.16
CA TYR A 191 -10.51 -17.26 -0.38
C TYR A 191 -10.73 -17.61 -1.86
N LEU A 192 -10.55 -16.62 -2.76
CA LEU A 192 -10.71 -16.81 -4.20
C LEU A 192 -9.79 -17.88 -4.75
N LEU A 193 -8.52 -17.82 -4.36
CA LEU A 193 -7.49 -18.73 -4.80
C LEU A 193 -7.69 -20.17 -4.27
N ASN A 194 -8.43 -20.34 -3.16
CA ASN A 194 -8.77 -21.63 -2.57
C ASN A 194 -10.11 -22.22 -3.02
N LEU A 195 -10.80 -21.63 -4.01
CA LEU A 195 -12.05 -22.18 -4.55
C LEU A 195 -11.87 -23.58 -5.18
N LYS A 196 -10.68 -23.88 -5.70
CA LYS A 196 -10.31 -25.23 -6.13
C LYS A 196 -9.16 -25.76 -5.28
N GLU A 197 -9.11 -27.07 -5.13
CA GLU A 197 -8.01 -27.74 -4.44
C GLU A 197 -6.65 -27.33 -5.03
N ASN A 198 -5.82 -26.74 -4.17
CA ASN A 198 -4.45 -26.35 -4.47
C ASN A 198 -3.57 -26.60 -3.21
N PRO A 199 -2.24 -26.71 -3.36
CA PRO A 199 -1.32 -26.96 -2.23
C PRO A 199 -1.21 -25.81 -1.21
N GLY A 200 -1.79 -24.65 -1.50
CA GLY A 200 -1.69 -23.42 -0.73
C GLY A 200 -0.80 -22.36 -1.39
N TYR A 201 -0.58 -21.28 -0.67
CA TYR A 201 0.22 -20.14 -1.12
C TYR A 201 1.25 -19.73 -0.07
N ASN A 202 2.47 -19.45 -0.50
CA ASN A 202 3.44 -18.74 0.32
C ASN A 202 3.18 -17.25 0.14
N THR A 203 2.72 -16.58 1.20
CA THR A 203 2.21 -15.22 1.11
C THR A 203 3.18 -14.24 1.75
N ALA A 204 3.47 -13.13 1.08
CA ALA A 204 4.25 -12.03 1.63
C ALA A 204 3.57 -10.67 1.37
N ILE A 205 3.99 -9.65 2.11
CA ILE A 205 3.55 -8.26 1.91
C ILE A 205 4.75 -7.35 1.66
N TRP A 206 4.60 -6.35 0.80
CA TRP A 206 5.66 -5.38 0.49
C TRP A 206 5.11 -4.00 0.18
N GLY A 207 5.69 -2.97 0.79
CA GLY A 207 5.48 -1.58 0.40
C GLY A 207 6.75 -0.75 0.49
N TYR A 208 6.83 0.25 -0.39
CA TYR A 208 7.89 1.27 -0.40
C TYR A 208 7.31 2.65 -0.06
N SER A 209 8.07 3.52 0.62
CA SER A 209 7.67 4.92 0.90
C SER A 209 6.28 4.96 1.56
N GLY A 210 5.33 5.77 1.10
CA GLY A 210 3.98 5.79 1.68
C GLY A 210 3.21 4.46 1.60
N GLY A 211 3.60 3.53 0.72
CA GLY A 211 3.08 2.16 0.72
C GLY A 211 3.52 1.37 1.96
N SER A 212 4.73 1.64 2.47
CA SER A 212 5.27 1.00 3.68
C SER A 212 4.42 1.28 4.94
N ILE A 213 3.66 2.39 4.95
CA ILE A 213 2.75 2.72 6.06
C ILE A 213 1.69 1.62 6.20
N ALA A 214 1.03 1.26 5.10
CA ALA A 214 -0.01 0.23 5.11
C ALA A 214 0.58 -1.17 5.33
N THR A 215 1.73 -1.47 4.71
CA THR A 215 2.44 -2.75 4.89
C THR A 215 2.85 -2.96 6.34
N PHE A 216 3.46 -1.95 6.97
CA PHE A 216 3.91 -2.07 8.34
C PHE A 216 2.73 -2.11 9.32
N ALA A 217 1.69 -1.30 9.10
CA ALA A 217 0.47 -1.37 9.90
C ALA A 217 -0.22 -2.74 9.80
N ALA A 218 -0.27 -3.34 8.61
CA ALA A 218 -0.77 -4.71 8.45
C ALA A 218 0.05 -5.71 9.27
N ALA A 219 1.38 -5.60 9.26
CA ALA A 219 2.26 -6.46 10.06
C ALA A 219 2.06 -6.27 11.58
N GLU A 220 1.88 -5.03 12.05
CA GLU A 220 1.61 -4.72 13.47
C GLU A 220 0.24 -5.24 13.93
N LEU A 221 -0.80 -5.05 13.11
CA LEU A 221 -2.19 -5.39 13.43
C LEU A 221 -2.51 -6.88 13.23
N HIS A 222 -1.67 -7.60 12.48
CA HIS A 222 -1.94 -8.96 12.01
C HIS A 222 -2.43 -9.90 13.12
N GLN A 223 -1.76 -9.95 14.27
CA GLN A 223 -2.11 -10.88 15.36
C GLN A 223 -3.47 -10.59 16.00
N ASP A 224 -3.83 -9.33 16.13
CA ASP A 224 -5.06 -8.92 16.82
C ASP A 224 -6.26 -8.85 15.86
N TYR A 225 -6.03 -8.52 14.58
CA TYR A 225 -7.08 -8.26 13.61
C TYR A 225 -7.35 -9.44 12.65
N ALA A 226 -6.32 -10.15 12.22
CA ALA A 226 -6.43 -11.18 11.18
C ALA A 226 -5.44 -12.35 11.35
N PRO A 227 -5.35 -12.99 12.54
CA PRO A 227 -4.37 -14.03 12.82
C PRO A 227 -4.51 -15.29 11.95
N GLU A 228 -5.66 -15.46 11.29
CA GLU A 228 -5.92 -16.54 10.34
C GLU A 228 -5.21 -16.36 8.99
N VAL A 229 -4.80 -15.14 8.65
CA VAL A 229 -4.14 -14.84 7.37
C VAL A 229 -2.66 -15.23 7.46
N LYS A 230 -2.25 -16.29 6.79
CA LYS A 230 -0.83 -16.68 6.81
C LYS A 230 0.00 -15.70 6.01
N ILE A 231 0.97 -15.05 6.65
CA ILE A 231 1.97 -14.17 6.05
C ILE A 231 3.35 -14.67 6.48
N GLU A 232 4.13 -15.14 5.51
CA GLU A 232 5.44 -15.76 5.72
C GLU A 232 6.58 -14.73 5.73
N GLY A 233 6.36 -13.51 5.22
CA GLY A 233 7.34 -12.43 5.29
C GLY A 233 6.78 -11.05 4.96
N ALA A 234 7.44 -10.00 5.45
CA ALA A 234 7.10 -8.62 5.15
C ALA A 234 8.33 -7.83 4.69
N VAL A 235 8.15 -6.97 3.69
CA VAL A 235 9.22 -6.11 3.16
C VAL A 235 8.83 -4.64 3.33
N LEU A 236 9.69 -3.86 3.98
CA LEU A 236 9.49 -2.44 4.25
C LEU A 236 10.62 -1.62 3.64
N GLY A 237 10.34 -0.93 2.56
CA GLY A 237 11.31 -0.08 1.89
C GLY A 237 11.06 1.40 2.12
N GLY A 238 12.12 2.18 2.34
CA GLY A 238 11.98 3.63 2.49
C GLY A 238 11.01 4.01 3.63
N LEU A 239 10.98 3.20 4.70
CA LEU A 239 9.94 3.23 5.74
C LEU A 239 9.58 4.65 6.21
N VAL A 240 8.27 4.89 6.33
CA VAL A 240 7.68 6.17 6.78
C VAL A 240 7.13 6.00 8.20
N ASP A 241 8.03 6.01 9.17
CA ASP A 241 7.74 5.70 10.57
C ASP A 241 6.87 6.76 11.29
N ASN A 242 7.12 8.05 11.01
CA ASN A 242 6.44 9.17 11.67
C ASN A 242 6.41 10.41 10.76
N ILE A 243 5.52 10.42 9.76
CA ILE A 243 5.37 11.55 8.85
C ILE A 243 5.00 12.86 9.56
N SER A 244 4.25 12.80 10.66
CA SER A 244 3.86 13.98 11.44
C SER A 244 5.04 14.66 12.16
N GLY A 245 6.09 13.89 12.48
CA GLY A 245 7.33 14.39 13.03
C GLY A 245 8.25 15.07 12.02
N ASP A 246 7.97 14.88 10.71
CA ASP A 246 8.82 15.36 9.61
C ASP A 246 8.18 16.51 8.83
N PHE A 247 7.08 17.11 9.30
CA PHE A 247 6.45 18.25 8.62
C PHE A 247 7.41 19.40 8.35
N ASP A 248 8.29 19.75 9.29
CA ASP A 248 9.28 20.81 9.10
C ASP A 248 10.34 20.45 8.03
N LEU A 249 10.67 19.16 7.89
CA LEU A 249 11.59 18.67 6.86
C LEU A 249 10.94 18.69 5.47
N ILE A 250 9.68 18.28 5.40
CA ILE A 250 8.93 18.20 4.14
C ILE A 250 8.45 19.59 3.70
N ASN A 251 8.22 20.52 4.63
CA ASN A 251 7.91 21.90 4.34
C ASN A 251 9.01 22.54 3.48
N LYS A 252 8.63 23.26 2.40
CA LYS A 252 9.54 23.85 1.41
C LYS A 252 10.40 22.85 0.63
N SER A 253 10.20 21.55 0.81
CA SER A 253 10.85 20.54 -0.02
C SER A 253 10.15 20.43 -1.39
N PRO A 254 10.76 19.72 -2.37
CA PRO A 254 10.10 19.44 -3.65
C PRO A 254 8.76 18.70 -3.52
N ILE A 255 8.51 17.99 -2.40
CA ILE A 255 7.27 17.23 -2.17
C ILE A 255 6.35 17.87 -1.12
N ALA A 256 6.49 19.19 -0.89
CA ALA A 256 5.70 19.95 0.08
C ALA A 256 4.17 19.70 0.00
N GLY A 257 3.62 19.47 -1.20
CA GLY A 257 2.20 19.13 -1.41
C GLY A 257 1.75 17.86 -0.71
N THR A 258 2.65 16.91 -0.43
CA THR A 258 2.34 15.67 0.29
C THR A 258 1.92 15.93 1.74
N VAL A 259 2.37 17.03 2.37
CA VAL A 259 1.88 17.44 3.70
C VAL A 259 0.40 17.78 3.63
N ILE A 260 -0.01 18.53 2.60
CA ILE A 260 -1.42 18.88 2.39
C ILE A 260 -2.25 17.61 2.16
N ALA A 261 -1.79 16.73 1.25
CA ALA A 261 -2.45 15.47 0.97
C ALA A 261 -2.61 14.61 2.23
N PHE A 262 -1.56 14.52 3.06
CA PHE A 262 -1.59 13.80 4.34
C PHE A 262 -2.62 14.40 5.29
N LEU A 263 -2.60 15.72 5.51
CA LEU A 263 -3.53 16.39 6.43
C LEU A 263 -4.99 16.21 5.99
N LEU A 264 -5.25 16.29 4.68
CA LEU A 264 -6.57 16.07 4.12
C LEU A 264 -7.01 14.60 4.23
N GLY A 265 -6.11 13.66 3.96
CA GLY A 265 -6.34 12.23 3.99
C GLY A 265 -6.58 11.69 5.41
N ILE A 266 -5.66 11.97 6.33
CA ILE A 266 -5.71 11.44 7.71
C ILE A 266 -6.95 11.94 8.47
N THR A 267 -7.46 13.12 8.13
CA THR A 267 -8.68 13.68 8.73
C THR A 267 -9.97 13.23 8.04
N SER A 268 -9.91 12.51 6.91
CA SER A 268 -11.09 12.17 6.11
C SER A 268 -12.13 11.33 6.86
N GLN A 269 -11.68 10.52 7.82
CA GLN A 269 -12.54 9.68 8.67
C GLN A 269 -12.84 10.35 10.02
N TYR A 270 -12.34 11.56 10.30
CA TYR A 270 -12.43 12.23 11.60
C TYR A 270 -13.07 13.62 11.44
N PRO A 271 -14.41 13.74 11.39
CA PRO A 271 -15.09 14.99 11.09
C PRO A 271 -14.72 16.17 12.00
N GLU A 272 -14.47 15.92 13.29
CA GLU A 272 -14.07 16.96 14.24
C GLU A 272 -12.67 17.50 13.92
N ALA A 273 -11.69 16.61 13.72
CA ALA A 273 -10.33 16.97 13.32
C ALA A 273 -10.32 17.68 11.95
N ARG A 274 -11.16 17.22 11.01
CA ARG A 274 -11.35 17.82 9.70
C ARG A 274 -11.91 19.24 9.78
N SER A 275 -12.98 19.41 10.56
CA SER A 275 -13.62 20.71 10.78
C SER A 275 -12.65 21.69 11.42
N TYR A 276 -11.88 21.23 12.41
CA TYR A 276 -10.83 22.04 13.01
C TYR A 276 -9.79 22.46 11.96
N LEU A 277 -9.18 21.52 11.24
CA LEU A 277 -8.17 21.80 10.20
C LEU A 277 -8.68 22.89 9.24
N GLU A 278 -9.88 22.72 8.72
CA GLU A 278 -10.49 23.66 7.79
C GLU A 278 -10.84 25.03 8.38
N SER A 279 -11.13 25.09 9.68
CA SER A 279 -11.40 26.35 10.39
C SER A 279 -10.13 27.18 10.62
N ARG A 280 -8.96 26.54 10.56
CA ARG A 280 -7.65 27.19 10.72
C ARG A 280 -7.03 27.63 9.41
N LEU A 281 -7.60 27.24 8.26
CA LEU A 281 -7.08 27.66 6.96
C LEU A 281 -7.28 29.16 6.75
N GLU A 282 -6.31 29.78 6.08
CA GLU A 282 -6.39 31.16 5.60
C GLU A 282 -7.45 31.26 4.49
N PRO A 283 -8.48 32.12 4.62
CA PRO A 283 -9.55 32.20 3.63
C PRO A 283 -9.08 32.43 2.19
N ALA A 284 -7.99 33.19 2.02
CA ALA A 284 -7.42 33.53 0.71
C ALA A 284 -6.78 32.33 -0.01
N THR A 285 -6.27 31.34 0.73
CA THR A 285 -5.53 30.18 0.19
C THR A 285 -6.26 28.85 0.44
N LYS A 286 -7.38 28.85 1.17
CA LYS A 286 -8.19 27.66 1.45
C LYS A 286 -8.55 26.88 0.18
N ALA A 287 -8.99 27.54 -0.89
CA ALA A 287 -9.37 26.85 -2.12
C ALA A 287 -8.18 26.11 -2.77
N GLU A 288 -7.00 26.72 -2.75
CA GLU A 288 -5.77 26.12 -3.24
C GLU A 288 -5.35 24.93 -2.38
N PHE A 289 -5.39 25.05 -1.05
CA PHE A 289 -5.14 23.92 -0.13
C PHE A 289 -6.06 22.73 -0.43
N MET A 290 -7.35 23.01 -0.61
CA MET A 290 -8.37 21.98 -0.84
C MET A 290 -8.27 21.34 -2.23
N SER A 291 -7.67 22.02 -3.21
CA SER A 291 -7.51 21.49 -4.57
C SER A 291 -6.72 20.18 -4.64
N VAL A 292 -5.91 19.88 -3.62
CA VAL A 292 -5.16 18.61 -3.51
C VAL A 292 -6.08 17.38 -3.47
N LEU A 293 -7.35 17.52 -3.08
CA LEU A 293 -8.34 16.44 -3.16
C LEU A 293 -8.61 15.97 -4.61
N ASP A 294 -8.32 16.82 -5.60
CA ASP A 294 -8.52 16.53 -7.02
C ASP A 294 -7.20 16.25 -7.77
N LEU A 295 -6.05 16.26 -7.06
CA LEU A 295 -4.72 16.08 -7.66
C LEU A 295 -4.16 14.67 -7.45
N GLU A 296 -3.55 14.14 -8.49
CA GLU A 296 -2.66 12.98 -8.40
C GLU A 296 -1.31 13.40 -7.78
N LEU A 297 -0.51 12.44 -7.30
CA LEU A 297 0.75 12.71 -6.60
C LEU A 297 1.69 13.65 -7.39
N THR A 298 1.94 13.35 -8.66
CA THR A 298 2.91 14.13 -9.46
C THR A 298 2.40 15.53 -9.77
N GLN A 299 1.09 15.70 -9.90
CA GLN A 299 0.45 17.01 -10.04
C GLN A 299 0.56 17.83 -8.75
N ALA A 300 0.32 17.21 -7.59
CA ALA A 300 0.47 17.87 -6.29
C ALA A 300 1.94 18.25 -6.02
N VAL A 301 2.89 17.37 -6.35
CA VAL A 301 4.33 17.65 -6.28
C VAL A 301 4.68 18.83 -7.20
N ALA A 302 4.25 18.81 -8.46
CA ALA A 302 4.53 19.91 -9.39
C ALA A 302 3.92 21.25 -8.95
N HIS A 303 2.70 21.24 -8.40
CA HIS A 303 1.98 22.45 -8.00
C HIS A 303 2.54 23.08 -6.72
N PHE A 304 2.94 22.26 -5.74
CA PHE A 304 3.38 22.73 -4.42
C PHE A 304 4.90 22.65 -4.19
N SER A 305 5.69 22.23 -5.17
CA SER A 305 7.14 22.09 -5.05
C SER A 305 7.80 23.36 -4.49
N GLY A 306 8.56 23.21 -3.41
CA GLY A 306 9.31 24.30 -2.78
C GLY A 306 8.47 25.30 -1.98
N ARG A 307 7.14 25.14 -1.92
CA ARG A 307 6.26 26.07 -1.21
C ARG A 307 6.35 25.91 0.30
N ASP A 308 6.20 27.02 1.01
CA ASP A 308 5.93 27.02 2.44
C ASP A 308 4.45 26.67 2.67
N ILE A 309 4.16 25.57 3.37
CA ILE A 309 2.78 25.15 3.67
C ILE A 309 2.20 25.88 4.88
N TYR A 310 3.03 26.45 5.76
CA TYR A 310 2.52 27.08 6.98
C TYR A 310 1.68 28.34 6.73
N PRO A 311 1.96 29.19 5.71
CA PRO A 311 1.08 30.29 5.34
C PRO A 311 -0.34 29.91 4.88
N PHE A 312 -0.66 28.62 4.70
CA PHE A 312 -2.05 28.19 4.51
C PHE A 312 -2.87 28.21 5.80
N PHE A 313 -2.24 28.36 6.96
CA PHE A 313 -2.87 28.35 8.29
C PHE A 313 -2.77 29.72 8.98
N GLN A 314 -3.81 30.08 9.71
CA GLN A 314 -3.92 31.39 10.38
C GLN A 314 -2.81 31.65 11.40
N ASN A 315 -2.38 30.62 12.13
CA ASN A 315 -1.26 30.70 13.07
C ASN A 315 -0.05 29.86 12.62
N GLY A 316 0.09 29.62 11.31
CA GLY A 316 1.17 28.81 10.77
C GLY A 316 1.19 27.38 11.32
N SER A 317 2.40 26.85 11.57
CA SER A 317 2.57 25.48 12.07
C SER A 317 1.99 25.22 13.46
N GLN A 318 1.66 26.27 14.23
CA GLN A 318 1.05 26.09 15.56
C GLN A 318 -0.35 25.51 15.48
N ASP A 319 -1.09 25.78 14.41
CA ASP A 319 -2.42 25.20 14.21
C ASP A 319 -2.36 23.67 14.04
N LEU A 320 -1.25 23.14 13.52
CA LEU A 320 -1.04 21.69 13.40
C LEU A 320 -0.69 21.00 14.73
N LYS A 321 -0.37 21.77 15.77
CA LYS A 321 -0.04 21.27 17.11
C LYS A 321 -1.25 21.18 18.05
N ALA A 322 -2.44 21.43 17.54
CA ALA A 322 -3.66 21.30 18.33
C ALA A 322 -3.84 19.88 18.89
N PRO A 323 -4.30 19.71 20.15
CA PRO A 323 -4.41 18.40 20.78
C PRO A 323 -5.15 17.36 19.94
N GLN A 324 -6.29 17.72 19.34
CA GLN A 324 -7.08 16.82 18.49
C GLN A 324 -6.37 16.35 17.21
N LEU A 325 -5.45 17.16 16.65
CA LEU A 325 -4.63 16.72 15.51
C LEU A 325 -3.46 15.87 15.98
N GLN A 326 -2.82 16.24 17.10
CA GLN A 326 -1.70 15.47 17.66
C GLN A 326 -2.15 14.07 18.10
N GLU A 327 -3.29 13.96 18.77
CA GLU A 327 -3.89 12.67 19.14
C GLU A 327 -4.18 11.81 17.89
N LEU A 328 -4.71 12.42 16.83
CA LEU A 328 -4.92 11.73 15.57
C LEU A 328 -3.60 11.27 14.94
N PHE A 329 -2.57 12.11 14.92
CA PHE A 329 -1.26 11.75 14.38
C PHE A 329 -0.59 10.63 15.19
N ASP A 330 -0.64 10.68 16.51
CA ASP A 330 -0.14 9.60 17.37
C ASP A 330 -0.93 8.30 17.12
N LYS A 331 -2.25 8.37 16.97
CA LYS A 331 -3.10 7.21 16.73
C LYS A 331 -2.95 6.61 15.33
N GLN A 332 -2.67 7.42 14.30
CA GLN A 332 -2.79 6.99 12.90
C GLN A 332 -1.52 7.14 12.07
N ALA A 333 -0.62 8.06 12.39
CA ALA A 333 0.56 8.36 11.57
C ALA A 333 1.86 7.81 12.16
N ARG A 334 1.90 7.59 13.48
CA ARG A 334 3.05 7.01 14.18
C ARG A 334 2.96 5.49 14.16
N LEU A 335 3.99 4.84 13.61
CA LEU A 335 4.07 3.39 13.48
C LEU A 335 4.93 2.76 14.59
N GLY A 336 4.90 1.44 14.68
CA GLY A 336 5.68 0.66 15.63
C GLY A 336 5.18 0.81 17.07
N GLN A 337 3.88 1.07 17.29
CA GLN A 337 3.28 1.26 18.61
C GLN A 337 2.19 0.23 18.97
N ARG A 338 1.66 -0.54 18.01
CA ARG A 338 0.43 -1.33 18.23
C ARG A 338 0.68 -2.80 18.50
N GLY A 339 1.71 -3.37 17.89
CA GLY A 339 2.02 -4.79 18.01
C GLY A 339 3.46 -5.09 17.58
N VAL A 340 3.90 -6.32 17.85
CA VAL A 340 5.19 -6.83 17.40
C VAL A 340 4.92 -7.80 16.24
N PRO A 341 5.32 -7.48 15.00
CA PRO A 341 5.20 -8.40 13.88
C PRO A 341 5.81 -9.77 14.20
N GLN A 342 5.08 -10.84 13.88
CA GLN A 342 5.51 -12.23 14.15
C GLN A 342 6.14 -12.93 12.92
N MET A 343 6.00 -12.31 11.74
CA MET A 343 6.65 -12.76 10.52
C MET A 343 8.04 -12.12 10.37
N PRO A 344 9.01 -12.80 9.73
CA PRO A 344 10.28 -12.20 9.35
C PRO A 344 10.09 -10.93 8.51
N MET A 345 10.85 -9.88 8.83
CA MET A 345 10.80 -8.62 8.11
C MET A 345 12.14 -8.30 7.45
N PHE A 346 12.10 -7.89 6.19
CA PHE A 346 13.22 -7.26 5.49
C PHE A 346 12.98 -5.76 5.34
N VAL A 347 13.75 -4.95 6.05
CA VAL A 347 13.70 -3.49 6.01
C VAL A 347 14.87 -2.99 5.17
N TYR A 348 14.65 -2.03 4.29
CA TYR A 348 15.72 -1.39 3.54
C TYR A 348 15.51 0.11 3.40
N LYS A 349 16.60 0.88 3.53
CA LYS A 349 16.54 2.34 3.63
C LYS A 349 17.83 2.98 3.16
N ALA A 350 17.75 4.03 2.35
CA ALA A 350 18.91 4.88 2.11
C ALA A 350 19.24 5.69 3.38
N ILE A 351 20.51 5.69 3.79
CA ILE A 351 20.97 6.50 4.95
C ILE A 351 20.76 8.00 4.68
N ARG A 352 20.88 8.42 3.41
CA ARG A 352 20.69 9.81 2.95
C ARG A 352 19.28 10.08 2.43
N ASP A 353 18.30 9.31 2.87
CA ASP A 353 16.88 9.57 2.58
C ASP A 353 16.51 10.98 3.07
N GLN A 354 16.19 11.85 2.11
CA GLN A 354 15.95 13.27 2.31
C GLN A 354 14.50 13.59 2.71
N PHE A 355 13.59 12.62 2.65
CA PHE A 355 12.16 12.82 2.93
C PHE A 355 11.71 12.05 4.16
N CYS A 356 12.34 10.91 4.43
CA CYS A 356 12.00 10.02 5.53
C CYS A 356 13.30 9.64 6.25
N PRO A 357 13.76 10.43 7.23
CA PRO A 357 15.08 10.28 7.84
C PRO A 357 15.33 8.89 8.43
N VAL A 358 16.50 8.31 8.13
CA VAL A 358 16.91 6.98 8.60
C VAL A 358 16.82 6.80 10.12
N LYS A 359 17.04 7.88 10.90
CA LYS A 359 16.97 7.86 12.36
C LYS A 359 15.64 7.35 12.91
N TRP A 360 14.52 7.58 12.20
CA TRP A 360 13.22 7.11 12.64
C TRP A 360 13.12 5.60 12.46
N THR A 361 13.54 5.10 11.30
CA THR A 361 13.60 3.66 11.00
C THR A 361 14.58 2.95 11.94
N ASP A 362 15.76 3.53 12.21
CA ASP A 362 16.73 3.02 13.19
C ASP A 362 16.06 2.83 14.58
N ALA A 363 15.30 3.82 15.04
CA ALA A 363 14.61 3.78 16.33
C ALA A 363 13.46 2.75 16.37
N THR A 364 12.66 2.67 15.30
CA THR A 364 11.57 1.69 15.17
C THR A 364 12.11 0.27 15.12
N VAL A 365 13.12 0.01 14.28
CA VAL A 365 13.77 -1.31 14.19
C VAL A 365 14.33 -1.69 15.56
N GLN A 366 15.09 -0.80 16.21
CA GLN A 366 15.62 -1.07 17.55
C GLN A 366 14.50 -1.43 18.55
N LYS A 367 13.41 -0.67 18.58
CA LYS A 367 12.27 -0.95 19.47
C LYS A 367 11.68 -2.34 19.21
N LEU A 368 11.45 -2.71 17.95
CA LEU A 368 10.85 -4.00 17.59
C LEU A 368 11.79 -5.17 17.87
N ARG A 369 13.09 -4.98 17.65
CA ARG A 369 14.12 -5.97 18.02
C ARG A 369 14.11 -6.25 19.50
N ASP A 370 14.08 -5.19 20.33
CA ASP A 370 14.03 -5.32 21.78
C ASP A 370 12.76 -6.05 22.25
N ALA A 371 11.69 -5.97 21.44
CA ALA A 371 10.45 -6.70 21.64
C ALA A 371 10.42 -8.11 21.00
N GLY A 372 11.50 -8.53 20.34
CA GLY A 372 11.69 -9.90 19.81
C GLY A 372 11.30 -10.13 18.35
N ALA A 373 11.00 -9.08 17.57
CA ALA A 373 10.72 -9.21 16.13
C ALA A 373 11.94 -9.74 15.36
N GLU A 374 11.69 -10.58 14.34
CA GLU A 374 12.71 -11.03 13.41
C GLU A 374 12.90 -10.01 12.28
N ILE A 375 14.05 -9.31 12.25
CA ILE A 375 14.29 -8.21 11.30
C ILE A 375 15.67 -8.32 10.66
N THR A 376 15.73 -8.31 9.34
CA THR A 376 16.95 -7.94 8.59
C THR A 376 16.78 -6.50 8.13
N TYR A 377 17.71 -5.62 8.49
CA TYR A 377 17.64 -4.20 8.15
C TYR A 377 18.90 -3.75 7.42
N ASP A 378 18.75 -3.46 6.13
CA ASP A 378 19.83 -2.92 5.32
C ASP A 378 19.75 -1.40 5.17
N ARG A 379 20.84 -0.73 5.52
CA ARG A 379 21.02 0.72 5.43
C ARG A 379 21.96 1.02 4.28
N ASN A 380 21.44 1.55 3.17
CA ASN A 380 22.25 1.81 1.98
C ASN A 380 22.96 3.17 2.08
N GLU A 381 24.29 3.14 1.98
CA GLU A 381 25.14 4.32 2.02
C GLU A 381 25.09 5.15 0.72
N ILE A 382 24.69 4.51 -0.39
CA ILE A 382 24.61 5.13 -1.73
C ILE A 382 23.15 5.39 -2.10
N GLY A 383 22.91 6.55 -2.72
CA GLY A 383 21.59 6.95 -3.17
C GLY A 383 20.82 7.81 -2.16
N ASN A 384 19.51 7.89 -2.37
CA ASN A 384 18.57 8.74 -1.66
C ASN A 384 17.18 8.06 -1.70
N HIS A 385 16.10 8.74 -1.28
CA HIS A 385 14.76 8.16 -1.22
C HIS A 385 14.27 7.58 -2.56
N VAL A 386 14.59 8.19 -3.69
CA VAL A 386 14.11 7.72 -5.00
C VAL A 386 15.02 6.62 -5.54
N ALA A 387 16.34 6.81 -5.45
CA ALA A 387 17.31 5.82 -5.93
C ALA A 387 17.16 4.46 -5.21
N GLU A 388 16.77 4.47 -3.94
CA GLU A 388 16.61 3.24 -3.16
C GLU A 388 15.46 2.35 -3.62
N ILE A 389 14.50 2.87 -4.41
CA ILE A 389 13.48 2.05 -5.10
C ILE A 389 14.16 0.97 -5.95
N GLU A 390 15.20 1.35 -6.70
CA GLU A 390 15.93 0.41 -7.56
C GLU A 390 17.08 -0.26 -6.82
N ASN A 391 17.84 0.44 -5.98
CA ASN A 391 18.99 -0.13 -5.25
C ASN A 391 18.59 -1.26 -4.28
N GLY A 392 17.37 -1.23 -3.75
CA GLY A 392 16.85 -2.29 -2.87
C GLY A 392 16.35 -3.53 -3.60
N LYS A 393 15.95 -3.39 -4.87
CA LYS A 393 15.08 -4.35 -5.57
C LYS A 393 15.65 -5.77 -5.61
N GLN A 394 16.93 -5.94 -5.97
CA GLN A 394 17.54 -7.27 -6.05
C GLN A 394 17.57 -7.98 -4.68
N ARG A 395 17.82 -7.24 -3.60
CA ARG A 395 17.86 -7.80 -2.24
C ARG A 395 16.46 -8.17 -1.77
N VAL A 396 15.47 -7.33 -2.07
CA VAL A 396 14.05 -7.64 -1.84
C VAL A 396 13.63 -8.91 -2.58
N PHE A 397 13.96 -9.04 -3.85
CA PHE A 397 13.66 -10.25 -4.62
C PHE A 397 14.37 -11.49 -4.08
N GLY A 398 15.60 -11.35 -3.58
CA GLY A 398 16.30 -12.43 -2.90
C GLY A 398 15.58 -12.89 -1.62
N PHE A 399 15.14 -11.94 -0.78
CA PHE A 399 14.37 -12.25 0.43
C PHE A 399 13.01 -12.89 0.09
N LEU A 400 12.23 -12.28 -0.79
CA LEU A 400 10.92 -12.81 -1.21
C LEU A 400 11.04 -14.15 -1.92
N GLY A 401 12.04 -14.33 -2.78
CA GLY A 401 12.34 -15.62 -3.42
C GLY A 401 12.61 -16.71 -2.39
N ALA A 402 13.42 -16.44 -1.37
CA ALA A 402 13.66 -17.40 -0.29
C ALA A 402 12.39 -17.74 0.50
N ILE A 403 11.50 -16.76 0.75
CA ILE A 403 10.19 -17.01 1.37
C ILE A 403 9.34 -17.90 0.48
N PHE A 404 9.22 -17.58 -0.80
CA PHE A 404 8.35 -18.28 -1.74
C PHE A 404 8.84 -19.69 -2.09
N GLU A 405 10.16 -19.89 -2.15
CA GLU A 405 10.80 -21.19 -2.37
C GLU A 405 10.88 -22.06 -1.10
N GLU A 406 10.37 -21.58 0.05
CA GLU A 406 10.50 -22.26 1.36
C GLU A 406 11.97 -22.52 1.76
N ALA A 407 12.87 -21.66 1.28
CA ALA A 407 14.31 -21.72 1.53
C ALA A 407 14.76 -20.72 2.62
N TYR A 408 13.86 -19.86 3.10
CA TYR A 408 14.15 -18.92 4.17
C TYR A 408 14.43 -19.67 5.49
N GLY A 409 15.68 -19.58 5.96
CA GLY A 409 16.05 -20.03 7.29
C GLY A 409 16.03 -18.85 8.25
N SER A 410 15.28 -18.98 9.34
CA SER A 410 15.33 -18.01 10.45
C SER A 410 16.76 -17.96 10.98
N ASN A 411 17.42 -16.82 10.77
CA ASN A 411 18.75 -16.54 11.28
C ASN A 411 18.64 -15.65 12.52
N GLU A 412 19.77 -15.19 13.09
CA GLU A 412 19.80 -14.32 14.28
C GLU A 412 18.64 -13.33 14.29
N ARG A 413 17.90 -13.25 15.42
CA ARG A 413 16.62 -12.52 15.53
C ARG A 413 16.67 -11.09 14.98
N CYS A 414 17.83 -10.46 14.89
CA CYS A 414 17.95 -9.32 13.99
C CYS A 414 19.38 -9.04 13.54
N ASN A 415 19.51 -8.72 12.25
CA ASN A 415 20.72 -8.27 11.61
C ASN A 415 20.53 -6.85 11.04
N VAL A 416 21.43 -5.92 11.38
CA VAL A 416 21.44 -4.55 10.82
C VAL A 416 22.75 -4.36 10.08
N LEU A 417 22.68 -4.09 8.79
CA LEU A 417 23.83 -4.01 7.90
C LEU A 417 23.87 -2.68 7.17
N ASP A 418 25.03 -2.03 7.17
CA ASP A 418 25.31 -0.95 6.23
C ASP A 418 25.81 -1.59 4.92
N VAL A 419 25.18 -1.22 3.80
CA VAL A 419 25.48 -1.75 2.46
C VAL A 419 25.79 -0.59 1.51
N SER A 420 26.54 -0.87 0.43
CA SER A 420 26.85 0.14 -0.59
C SER A 420 26.42 -0.39 -1.96
N VAL A 421 25.16 -0.13 -2.35
CA VAL A 421 24.57 -0.61 -3.60
C VAL A 421 24.12 0.56 -4.47
N ASP A 422 24.53 0.56 -5.73
CA ASP A 422 24.09 1.50 -6.75
C ASP A 422 23.66 0.76 -8.02
N ALA A 423 22.36 0.50 -8.13
CA ALA A 423 21.71 -0.05 -9.31
C ALA A 423 20.85 1.00 -10.03
N SER A 424 20.81 2.23 -9.49
CA SER A 424 20.03 3.36 -9.99
C SER A 424 20.76 4.19 -11.05
N ALA A 425 22.08 3.95 -11.22
CA ALA A 425 22.97 4.65 -12.14
C ALA A 425 22.73 4.34 -13.63
#